data_AF-A0A7T7C9Y1-F1
#
_entry.id   AF-A0A7T7C9Y1-F1
#
_cell.length_a   1.000
_cell.length_b   1.000
_cell.length_c   1.000
_cell.angle_alpha   90.00
_cell.angle_beta   90.00
_cell.angle_gamma   90.00
#
_symmetry.space_group_name_H-M   'P 1'
#
loop_
_entity.id
_entity.type
_entity.pdbx_description
1 polymer ?
#
loop_
_entity_poly.entity_id
_entity_poly.type
_entity_poly.pdbx_seq_one_letter_code
_entity_poly.pdbx_strand_id
1 'polypeptide(L)'
;MVNHYHIIVFEDLNIQGMVKNHRLAKSITDAAWRQLIKFTTYKAENVGSEVRLINPYNTSQMCSGCGAFVKKSLSERTHRCSCGYEEHRDILQKTYYTLA
;
A
#
# COMPACT_ATOMS: atom_id res chain seq x y z
N MET A 1 3.79 -21.23 6.46
CA MET A 1 4.02 -21.15 5.01
C MET A 1 4.24 -19.69 4.63
N VAL A 2 5.51 -19.28 4.52
CA VAL A 2 5.95 -18.10 3.75
C VAL A 2 7.21 -18.58 3.02
N ASN A 3 7.06 -19.53 2.09
CA ASN A 3 8.21 -20.23 1.48
C ASN A 3 8.47 -19.84 0.02
N HIS A 4 7.87 -18.75 -0.49
CA HIS A 4 7.97 -18.41 -1.92
C HIS A 4 8.09 -16.91 -2.25
N TYR A 5 8.13 -16.02 -1.25
CA TYR A 5 8.30 -14.59 -1.49
C TYR A 5 9.58 -14.10 -0.83
N HIS A 6 10.54 -13.69 -1.65
CA HIS A 6 11.81 -13.14 -1.17
C HIS A 6 11.66 -11.71 -0.63
N ILE A 7 10.63 -10.97 -1.08
CA ILE A 7 10.40 -9.57 -0.74
C ILE A 7 8.92 -9.33 -0.42
N ILE A 8 8.67 -8.63 0.69
CA ILE A 8 7.37 -8.09 1.09
C ILE A 8 7.48 -6.56 1.06
N VAL A 9 6.49 -5.88 0.49
CA VAL A 9 6.53 -4.42 0.31
C VAL A 9 5.38 -3.77 1.09
N PHE A 10 5.69 -2.75 1.86
CA PHE A 10 4.71 -1.85 2.49
C PHE A 10 4.89 -0.41 2.02
N GLU A 11 3.82 0.37 2.07
CA GLU A 11 3.88 1.82 1.89
C GLU A 11 4.55 2.49 3.10
N ASP A 12 5.51 3.39 2.85
CA ASP A 12 6.15 4.26 3.84
C ASP A 12 5.23 5.42 4.20
N LEU A 13 4.15 5.12 4.93
CA LEU A 13 3.19 6.11 5.36
C LEU A 13 3.77 6.98 6.47
N ASN A 14 3.61 8.30 6.35
CA ASN A 14 3.90 9.23 7.45
C ASN A 14 2.81 9.15 8.54
N ILE A 15 2.79 8.04 9.28
CA ILE A 15 1.78 7.73 10.30
C ILE A 15 1.72 8.85 11.35
N GLN A 16 2.86 9.40 11.75
CA GLN A 16 2.93 10.51 12.72
C GLN A 16 2.27 11.78 12.20
N GLY A 17 2.41 12.08 10.90
CA GLY A 17 1.70 13.18 10.25
C GLY A 17 0.20 12.90 10.13
N MET A 18 -0.17 11.67 9.75
CA MET A 18 -1.57 11.30 9.50
C MET A 18 -2.41 11.32 10.77
N VAL A 19 -1.87 10.91 11.93
CA VAL A 19 -2.59 10.96 13.22
C VAL A 19 -2.88 12.38 13.70
N LYS A 20 -2.24 13.41 13.13
CA LYS A 20 -2.60 14.81 13.43
C LYS A 20 -3.97 15.20 12.87
N ASN A 21 -4.50 14.44 11.91
CA ASN A 21 -5.87 14.59 11.47
C ASN A 21 -6.80 13.92 12.49
N HIS A 22 -7.34 14.71 13.43
CA HIS A 22 -8.19 14.22 14.52
C HIS A 22 -9.42 13.42 14.06
N ARG A 23 -9.91 13.61 12.84
CA ARG A 23 -11.04 12.82 12.29
C ARG A 23 -10.64 11.38 11.95
N LEU A 24 -9.37 11.15 11.62
CA LEU A 24 -8.85 9.84 11.20
C LEU A 24 -7.88 9.23 12.22
N ALA A 25 -7.42 10.01 13.21
CA ALA A 25 -6.41 9.62 14.18
C ALA A 25 -6.75 8.30 14.89
N LYS A 26 -8.01 8.14 15.32
CA LYS A 26 -8.48 6.91 15.95
C LYS A 26 -8.34 5.71 15.01
N SER A 27 -8.92 5.80 13.82
CA SER A 27 -8.89 4.70 12.83
C SER A 27 -7.47 4.33 12.40
N ILE A 28 -6.58 5.32 12.26
CA ILE A 28 -5.16 5.09 11.95
C ILE A 28 -4.43 4.41 13.11
N THR A 29 -4.70 4.82 14.34
CA THR A 29 -4.08 4.24 15.54
C THR A 29 -4.55 2.80 15.75
N ASP A 30 -5.85 2.56 15.61
CA ASP A 30 -6.46 1.23 15.74
C ASP A 30 -5.94 0.25 14.67
N ALA A 31 -5.56 0.73 13.48
CA ALA A 31 -4.99 -0.09 12.42
C ALA A 31 -3.57 -0.62 12.73
N ALA A 32 -2.88 -0.05 13.72
CA ALA A 32 -1.60 -0.53 14.24
C ALA A 32 -0.49 -0.78 13.18
N TRP A 33 -0.46 -0.01 12.08
CA TRP A 33 0.45 -0.25 10.95
C TRP A 33 1.93 -0.36 11.31
N ARG A 34 2.41 0.46 12.27
CA ARG A 34 3.81 0.37 12.75
C ARG A 34 4.11 -0.99 13.37
N GLN A 35 3.16 -1.55 14.11
CA GLN A 35 3.31 -2.85 14.75
C GLN A 35 3.23 -3.98 13.74
N LEU A 36 2.32 -3.87 12.76
CA LEU A 36 2.23 -4.81 11.64
C LEU A 36 3.54 -4.90 10.86
N ILE A 37 4.12 -3.76 10.46
CA ILE A 37 5.41 -3.72 9.76
C ILE A 37 6.48 -4.38 10.62
N LYS A 38 6.60 -3.99 11.90
CA LYS A 38 7.59 -4.56 12.83
C LYS A 38 7.51 -6.08 12.94
N PHE A 39 6.31 -6.62 13.13
CA PHE A 39 6.13 -8.07 13.25
C PHE A 39 6.37 -8.81 11.94
N THR A 40 5.99 -8.19 10.81
CA THR A 40 6.24 -8.77 9.49
C THR A 40 7.74 -8.80 9.19
N THR A 41 8.47 -7.71 9.46
CA THR A 41 9.93 -7.66 9.30
C THR A 41 10.60 -8.74 10.12
N TYR A 42 10.28 -8.83 11.41
CA TYR A 42 10.81 -9.88 12.28
C TYR A 42 10.54 -11.30 11.73
N LYS A 43 9.33 -11.56 11.21
CA LYS A 43 8.99 -12.87 10.64
C LYS A 43 9.63 -13.14 9.28
N ALA A 44 9.79 -12.12 8.44
CA ALA A 44 10.46 -12.21 7.15
C ALA A 44 11.95 -12.54 7.33
N GLU A 45 12.63 -11.88 8.27
CA GLU A 45 14.04 -12.13 8.58
C GLU A 45 14.28 -13.59 9.01
N ASN A 46 13.37 -14.17 9.79
CA ASN A 46 13.47 -15.57 10.23
C ASN A 46 13.44 -16.59 9.08
N VAL A 47 12.93 -16.23 7.91
CA VAL A 47 12.82 -17.11 6.73
C VAL A 47 13.71 -16.66 5.57
N GLY A 48 14.59 -15.67 5.78
CA GLY A 48 15.47 -15.13 4.75
C GLY A 48 14.78 -14.21 3.73
N SER A 49 13.61 -13.68 4.05
CA SER A 49 12.88 -12.70 3.23
C SER A 49 13.15 -11.28 3.72
N GLU A 50 12.98 -10.30 2.83
CA GLU A 50 13.17 -8.88 3.11
C GLU A 50 11.83 -8.13 3.16
N VAL A 51 11.71 -7.15 4.06
CA VAL A 51 10.61 -6.16 4.03
C VAL A 51 11.15 -4.83 3.52
N ARG A 52 10.53 -4.29 2.47
CA ARG A 52 10.86 -2.96 1.91
C ARG A 52 9.72 -1.97 2.14
N LEU A 53 10.09 -0.72 2.43
CA LEU A 53 9.17 0.40 2.48
C LEU A 53 9.32 1.23 1.20
N ILE A 54 8.19 1.54 0.54
CA ILE A 54 8.16 2.30 -0.71
C ILE A 54 7.39 3.61 -0.56
N ASN A 55 7.65 4.56 -1.46
CA ASN A 55 6.92 5.82 -1.47
C ASN A 55 5.41 5.58 -1.69
N PRO A 56 4.53 6.05 -0.78
CA PRO A 56 3.08 5.88 -0.89
C PRO A 56 2.41 6.75 -1.97
N TYR A 57 3.16 7.63 -2.64
CA TYR A 57 2.55 8.59 -3.57
C TYR A 57 1.87 7.90 -4.74
N ASN A 58 0.58 8.23 -4.90
CA ASN A 58 -0.27 7.87 -6.03
C ASN A 58 -0.43 6.36 -6.30
N THR A 59 -0.07 5.51 -5.33
CA THR A 59 -0.16 4.04 -5.41
C THR A 59 -1.55 3.52 -5.76
N SER A 60 -2.58 4.24 -5.32
CA SER A 60 -4.00 3.90 -5.47
C SER A 60 -4.72 4.71 -6.55
N GLN A 61 -4.02 5.65 -7.20
CA GLN A 61 -4.61 6.57 -8.17
C GLN A 61 -4.10 6.36 -9.61
N MET A 62 -3.02 5.59 -9.81
CA MET A 62 -2.43 5.32 -11.13
C MET A 62 -3.06 4.08 -11.79
N CYS A 63 -3.70 4.25 -12.96
CA CYS A 63 -4.32 3.13 -13.66
C CYS A 63 -3.31 2.07 -14.12
N SER A 64 -3.51 0.80 -13.75
CA SER A 64 -2.68 -0.32 -14.23
C SER A 64 -2.82 -0.61 -15.73
N GLY A 65 -3.94 -0.20 -16.34
CA GLY A 65 -4.21 -0.41 -17.76
C GLY A 65 -3.50 0.61 -18.67
N CYS A 66 -3.45 1.88 -18.26
CA CYS A 66 -2.96 2.97 -19.13
C CYS A 66 -2.02 3.98 -18.44
N GLY A 67 -1.73 3.83 -17.15
CA GLY A 67 -0.90 4.77 -16.39
C GLY A 67 -1.57 6.10 -16.05
N ALA A 68 -2.82 6.33 -16.46
CA ALA A 68 -3.52 7.59 -16.19
C ALA A 68 -3.79 7.77 -14.69
N PHE A 69 -3.64 9.01 -14.23
CA PHE A 69 -4.02 9.40 -12.89
C PHE A 69 -5.54 9.58 -12.78
N VAL A 70 -6.15 8.82 -11.88
CA VAL A 70 -7.58 8.85 -11.58
C VAL A 70 -7.75 9.25 -10.12
N LYS A 71 -8.12 10.51 -9.87
CA LYS A 71 -8.35 11.05 -8.53
C LYS A 71 -9.57 10.37 -7.89
N LYS A 72 -9.44 9.97 -6.63
CA LYS A 72 -10.48 9.28 -5.86
C LYS A 72 -10.49 9.77 -4.42
N SER A 73 -11.66 9.78 -3.81
CA SER A 73 -11.86 9.94 -2.37
C SER A 73 -11.55 8.65 -1.62
N LEU A 74 -11.40 8.74 -0.29
CA LEU A 74 -11.14 7.57 0.55
C LEU A 74 -12.32 6.57 0.58
N SER A 75 -13.55 7.02 0.32
CA SER A 75 -14.75 6.18 0.26
C SER A 75 -14.90 5.43 -1.07
N GLU A 76 -14.20 5.84 -2.12
CA GLU A 76 -14.24 5.15 -3.41
C GLU A 76 -13.36 3.89 -3.36
N ARG A 77 -13.99 2.72 -3.40
CA ARG A 77 -13.32 1.41 -3.25
C ARG A 77 -13.07 0.69 -4.58
N THR A 78 -13.65 1.17 -5.68
CA THR A 78 -13.44 0.65 -7.03
C THR A 78 -12.64 1.64 -7.85
N HIS A 79 -11.58 1.19 -8.49
CA HIS A 79 -10.86 1.94 -9.51
C HIS A 79 -11.61 1.79 -10.83
N ARG A 80 -12.12 2.87 -11.41
CA ARG A 80 -12.69 2.89 -12.76
C ARG A 80 -11.90 3.89 -13.61
N CYS A 81 -11.28 3.41 -14.68
CA CYS A 81 -10.52 4.25 -15.60
C CYS A 81 -11.25 4.37 -16.95
N SER A 82 -11.08 5.51 -17.62
CA SER A 82 -11.61 5.74 -18.97
C SER A 82 -11.05 4.76 -20.02
N CYS A 83 -9.92 4.11 -19.74
CA CYS A 83 -9.37 3.06 -20.62
C CYS A 83 -10.10 1.71 -20.49
N GLY A 84 -11.16 1.62 -19.66
CA GLY A 84 -11.93 0.40 -19.42
C GLY A 84 -11.38 -0.51 -18.31
N TYR A 85 -10.30 -0.11 -17.63
CA TYR A 85 -9.79 -0.85 -16.47
C TYR A 85 -10.69 -0.63 -15.25
N GLU A 86 -11.20 -1.72 -14.68
CA GLU A 86 -12.01 -1.73 -13.47
C GLU A 86 -11.53 -2.80 -12.48
N GLU A 87 -11.21 -2.41 -11.26
CA GLU A 87 -10.75 -3.34 -10.22
C GLU A 87 -10.91 -2.75 -8.80
N HIS A 88 -10.78 -3.54 -7.74
CA HIS A 88 -10.73 -3.01 -6.39
C HIS A 88 -9.50 -2.09 -6.19
N ARG A 89 -9.70 -0.95 -5.50
CA ARG A 89 -8.64 0.08 -5.30
C ARG A 89 -7.38 -0.47 -4.64
N ASP A 90 -7.54 -1.42 -3.74
CA ASP A 90 -6.44 -1.98 -2.95
C ASP A 90 -5.68 -3.10 -3.70
N ILE A 91 -6.12 -3.49 -4.91
CA ILE A 91 -5.34 -4.38 -5.76
C ILE A 91 -4.14 -3.60 -6.30
N LEU A 92 -2.97 -4.23 -6.19
CA LEU A 92 -1.67 -3.66 -6.55
C LEU A 92 -1.72 -3.06 -7.95
N GLN A 93 -1.51 -1.74 -8.02
CA GLN A 93 -1.39 -1.04 -9.29
C GLN A 93 0.01 -1.33 -9.85
N LYS A 94 0.10 -1.76 -11.12
CA LYS A 94 1.30 -2.36 -11.78
C LYS A 94 2.61 -1.56 -11.66
N THR A 95 2.55 -0.33 -11.18
CA THR A 95 3.63 0.67 -11.13
C THR A 95 4.83 0.28 -10.26
N TYR A 96 4.70 -0.66 -9.31
CA TYR A 96 5.74 -0.91 -8.30
C TYR A 96 6.75 -2.00 -8.63
N TYR A 97 6.51 -2.86 -9.60
CA TYR A 97 7.39 -4.00 -9.90
C TYR A 97 8.48 -3.70 -10.94
N THR A 98 8.51 -2.52 -11.55
CA THR A 98 9.54 -2.16 -12.53
C THR A 98 10.79 -1.50 -11.91
N LEU A 99 10.83 -1.33 -10.59
CA LEU A 99 11.94 -0.70 -9.86
C LEU A 99 12.48 -1.57 -8.70
N ALA A 100 12.21 -2.88 -8.74
CA ALA A 100 12.84 -3.88 -7.87
C ALA A 100 13.81 -4.73 -8.68
#